data_AF-A0A183LN32-F1
#
_entry.id   AF-A0A183LN32-F1
#
_cell.length_a   1.000
_cell.length_b   1.000
_cell.length_c   1.000
_cell.angle_alpha   90.00
_cell.angle_beta   90.00
_cell.angle_gamma   90.00
#
_symmetry.space_group_name_H-M   'P 1'
#
loop_
_entity.id
_entity.type
_entity.pdbx_description
1 polymer ?
#
loop_
_entity_poly.entity_id
_entity_poly.type
_entity_poly.pdbx_seq_one_letter_code
_entity_poly.pdbx_strand_id
1 'polypeptide(L)'
;MNKVASAVLRICDTFLFDCDGVIWNSNVLIPSAQALLQYLLDHKKNFFLITNNSRRSVKEYVSKCNGLGLPVSEKNIICTARVAACFLREKISDGEVYVVGESGISTELNEFGVSHFGIGPDVPVDSSNPLHGVELRPNVKAVLVGFDSHFNYRKLMRGTAYINNGAYFYATNEDAQLPGGNIVFPGTGSIVSAFRVASGKEPVVFGKPHKPMFDLLCQYCELDPSKTVMVGDKYVTIML
;
A
#
# COMPACT_ATOMS: atom_id res chain seq x y z
N MET A 1 -23.07 15.39 -20.64
CA MET A 1 -22.43 14.10 -20.27
C MET A 1 -22.50 13.17 -21.49
N ASN A 2 -21.40 12.53 -21.91
CA ASN A 2 -21.40 11.63 -23.06
C ASN A 2 -22.21 10.33 -22.74
N LYS A 3 -22.86 9.73 -23.75
CA LYS A 3 -23.66 8.50 -23.65
C LYS A 3 -22.95 7.35 -22.92
N VAL A 4 -21.64 7.19 -23.13
CA VAL A 4 -20.85 6.13 -22.48
C VAL A 4 -20.76 6.35 -20.97
N ALA A 5 -20.40 7.55 -20.52
CA ALA A 5 -20.31 7.88 -19.11
C ALA A 5 -21.67 7.75 -18.41
N SER A 6 -22.76 8.16 -19.08
CA SER A 6 -24.11 7.98 -18.56
C SER A 6 -24.51 6.51 -18.43
N ALA A 7 -24.10 5.66 -19.38
CA ALA A 7 -24.35 4.22 -19.28
C ALA A 7 -23.59 3.58 -18.11
N VAL A 8 -22.31 3.93 -17.92
CA VAL A 8 -21.49 3.43 -16.80
C VAL A 8 -22.10 3.84 -15.47
N LEU A 9 -22.46 5.13 -15.30
CA LEU A 9 -23.09 5.62 -14.06
C LEU A 9 -24.42 4.95 -13.74
N ARG A 10 -25.14 4.49 -14.77
CA ARG A 10 -26.41 3.78 -14.61
C ARG A 10 -26.21 2.32 -14.22
N ILE A 11 -25.22 1.64 -14.81
CA ILE A 11 -24.99 0.20 -14.63
C ILE A 11 -24.20 -0.08 -13.35
N CYS A 12 -23.20 0.75 -13.06
CA CYS A 12 -22.31 0.54 -11.93
C CYS A 12 -22.89 1.15 -10.65
N ASP A 13 -22.84 0.38 -9.57
CA ASP A 13 -23.22 0.83 -8.22
C ASP A 13 -21.99 1.21 -7.39
N THR A 14 -20.82 0.67 -7.75
CA THR A 14 -19.55 0.92 -7.03
C THR A 14 -18.44 1.37 -7.97
N PHE A 15 -17.67 2.36 -7.49
CA PHE A 15 -16.57 2.99 -8.22
C PHE A 15 -15.28 2.90 -7.42
N LEU A 16 -14.27 2.25 -7.98
CA LEU A 16 -12.94 2.14 -7.41
C LEU A 16 -12.04 3.14 -8.13
N PHE A 17 -11.45 4.08 -7.41
CA PHE A 17 -10.56 5.08 -7.99
C PHE A 17 -9.14 4.83 -7.54
N ASP A 18 -8.20 4.81 -8.47
CA ASP A 18 -6.82 5.11 -8.13
C ASP A 18 -6.72 6.51 -7.52
N CYS A 19 -5.66 6.78 -6.79
CA CYS A 19 -5.44 8.03 -6.09
C CYS A 19 -4.54 8.96 -6.89
N ASP A 20 -3.25 8.61 -6.97
CA ASP A 20 -2.23 9.39 -7.64
C ASP A 20 -2.46 9.31 -9.17
N GLY A 21 -2.55 10.45 -9.85
CA GLY A 21 -2.86 10.52 -11.28
C GLY A 21 -4.35 10.50 -11.63
N VAL A 22 -5.24 10.24 -10.66
CA VAL A 22 -6.71 10.19 -10.88
C VAL A 22 -7.50 11.16 -10.00
N ILE A 23 -7.32 11.11 -8.69
CA ILE A 23 -7.96 12.06 -7.75
C ILE A 23 -7.06 13.26 -7.51
N TRP A 24 -5.75 13.04 -7.42
CA TRP A 24 -4.77 14.09 -7.18
C TRP A 24 -3.42 13.80 -7.85
N ASN A 25 -2.64 14.86 -8.03
CA ASN A 25 -1.21 14.79 -8.25
C ASN A 25 -0.50 15.36 -7.03
N SER A 26 0.15 14.51 -6.25
CA SER A 26 0.73 14.87 -4.96
C SER A 26 -0.30 15.48 -3.99
N ASN A 27 -0.31 16.81 -3.82
CA ASN A 27 -1.24 17.53 -2.94
C ASN A 27 -2.21 18.43 -3.73
N VAL A 28 -2.24 18.31 -5.05
CA VAL A 28 -3.12 19.12 -5.92
C VAL A 28 -4.22 18.23 -6.45
N LEU A 29 -5.48 18.61 -6.22
CA LEU A 29 -6.62 17.88 -6.78
C LEU A 29 -6.62 17.95 -8.30
N ILE A 30 -6.99 16.83 -8.91
CA ILE A 30 -7.32 16.81 -10.33
C ILE A 30 -8.67 17.53 -10.52
N PRO A 31 -8.77 18.43 -11.51
CA PRO A 31 -10.01 19.16 -11.75
C PRO A 31 -11.22 18.22 -11.86
N SER A 32 -12.32 18.60 -11.21
CA SER A 32 -13.58 17.83 -11.16
C SER A 32 -13.58 16.56 -10.29
N ALA A 33 -12.45 16.13 -9.70
CA ALA A 33 -12.44 14.95 -8.83
C ALA A 33 -13.40 15.09 -7.64
N GLN A 34 -13.37 16.24 -6.96
CA GLN A 34 -14.30 16.54 -5.86
C GLN A 34 -15.77 16.50 -6.32
N ALA A 35 -16.07 17.16 -7.44
CA ALA A 35 -17.43 17.21 -7.98
C ALA A 35 -17.95 15.82 -8.38
N LEU A 36 -17.08 14.95 -8.91
CA LEU A 36 -17.40 13.57 -9.23
C LEU A 36 -17.73 12.76 -7.98
N LEU A 37 -16.87 12.82 -6.94
CA LEU A 37 -17.12 12.07 -5.71
C LEU A 37 -18.40 12.54 -5.01
N GLN A 38 -18.67 13.85 -5.00
CA GLN A 38 -19.92 14.40 -4.48
C GLN A 38 -21.13 13.91 -5.28
N TYR A 39 -21.04 13.93 -6.61
CA TYR A 39 -22.10 13.42 -7.49
C TYR A 39 -22.41 11.95 -7.18
N LEU A 40 -21.41 11.10 -7.00
CA LEU A 40 -21.61 9.69 -6.66
C LEU A 40 -22.37 9.54 -5.33
N LEU A 41 -22.00 10.31 -4.30
CA LEU A 41 -22.71 10.30 -3.02
C LEU A 41 -24.17 10.75 -3.15
N ASP A 42 -24.41 11.86 -3.85
CA ASP A 42 -25.75 12.42 -4.05
C ASP A 42 -26.68 11.42 -4.78
N HIS A 43 -26.10 10.54 -5.60
CA HIS A 43 -26.81 9.50 -6.35
C HIS A 43 -26.75 8.12 -5.67
N LYS A 44 -26.36 8.06 -4.39
CA LYS A 44 -26.28 6.83 -3.57
C LYS A 44 -25.40 5.74 -4.19
N LYS A 45 -24.34 6.15 -4.88
CA LYS A 45 -23.30 5.26 -5.41
C LYS A 45 -22.19 5.09 -4.39
N ASN A 46 -21.61 3.91 -4.33
CA ASN A 46 -20.47 3.62 -3.48
C ASN A 46 -19.18 4.01 -4.19
N PHE A 47 -18.20 4.51 -3.46
CA PHE A 47 -16.86 4.69 -4.00
C PHE A 47 -15.77 4.42 -2.98
N PHE A 48 -14.63 3.98 -3.50
CA PHE A 48 -13.41 3.70 -2.75
C PHE A 48 -12.22 4.32 -3.45
N LEU A 49 -11.29 4.86 -2.66
CA LEU A 49 -10.00 5.38 -3.10
C LEU A 49 -8.94 4.33 -2.78
N ILE A 50 -8.31 3.79 -3.82
CA ILE A 50 -7.40 2.65 -3.73
C ILE A 50 -5.99 3.07 -4.12
N THR A 51 -5.04 2.94 -3.20
CA THR A 51 -3.65 3.37 -3.40
C THR A 51 -2.63 2.29 -3.06
N ASN A 52 -1.63 2.14 -3.93
CA ASN A 52 -0.45 1.30 -3.67
C ASN A 52 0.51 1.93 -2.64
N ASN A 53 0.33 3.20 -2.31
CA ASN A 53 1.21 3.93 -1.42
C ASN A 53 0.95 3.56 0.05
N SER A 54 1.93 2.90 0.65
CA SER A 54 1.89 2.44 2.05
C SER A 54 2.50 3.44 3.04
N ARG A 55 2.86 4.66 2.61
CA ARG A 55 3.54 5.64 3.47
C ARG A 55 2.63 6.27 4.51
N ARG A 56 1.33 6.32 4.23
CA ARG A 56 0.30 6.89 5.08
C ARG A 56 -0.70 5.82 5.52
N SER A 57 -1.15 5.94 6.75
CA SER A 57 -2.30 5.24 7.30
C SER A 57 -3.61 5.71 6.64
N VAL A 58 -4.67 4.93 6.81
CA VAL A 58 -6.04 5.29 6.46
C VAL A 58 -6.44 6.62 7.08
N LYS A 59 -6.12 6.83 8.36
CA LYS A 59 -6.42 8.08 9.08
C LYS A 59 -5.73 9.28 8.45
N GLU A 60 -4.45 9.15 8.10
CA GLU A 60 -3.70 10.21 7.41
C GLU A 60 -4.25 10.48 6.00
N TYR A 61 -4.70 9.45 5.29
CA TYR A 61 -5.39 9.64 4.01
C TYR A 61 -6.73 10.35 4.16
N VAL A 62 -7.52 10.02 5.18
CA VAL A 62 -8.77 10.73 5.49
C VAL A 62 -8.47 12.19 5.80
N SER A 63 -7.48 12.49 6.65
CA SER A 63 -7.06 13.86 6.93
C SER A 63 -6.63 14.60 5.67
N LYS A 64 -5.87 13.95 4.78
CA LYS A 64 -5.49 14.52 3.48
C LYS A 64 -6.73 14.83 2.62
N CYS A 65 -7.64 13.87 2.49
CA CYS A 65 -8.85 14.02 1.67
C CYS A 65 -9.74 15.15 2.19
N ASN A 66 -9.92 15.22 3.51
CA ASN A 66 -10.68 16.30 4.17
C ASN A 66 -10.02 17.67 3.95
N GLY A 67 -8.69 17.74 4.05
CA GLY A 67 -7.93 18.97 3.74
C GLY A 67 -8.06 19.42 2.28
N LEU A 68 -8.36 18.49 1.37
CA LEU A 68 -8.67 18.76 -0.04
C LEU A 68 -10.17 18.97 -0.30
N GLY A 69 -11.02 18.94 0.73
CA GLY A 69 -12.47 19.10 0.59
C GLY A 69 -13.20 17.88 0.00
N LEU A 70 -12.56 16.71 -0.05
CA LEU A 70 -13.19 15.50 -0.54
C LEU A 70 -14.09 14.87 0.55
N PRO A 71 -15.30 14.40 0.20
CA PRO A 71 -16.25 13.83 1.16
C PRO A 71 -15.91 12.36 1.49
N VAL A 72 -14.79 12.15 2.18
CA VAL A 72 -14.18 10.83 2.40
C VAL A 72 -14.14 10.49 3.89
N SER A 73 -14.43 9.24 4.21
CA SER A 73 -14.26 8.67 5.55
C SER A 73 -13.37 7.42 5.50
N GLU A 74 -13.02 6.83 6.65
CA GLU A 74 -12.11 5.67 6.70
C GLU A 74 -12.59 4.51 5.81
N LYS A 75 -13.91 4.26 5.76
CA LYS A 75 -14.51 3.22 4.90
C LYS A 75 -14.24 3.40 3.41
N ASN A 76 -13.95 4.63 2.98
CA ASN A 76 -13.72 4.94 1.57
C ASN A 76 -12.25 4.76 1.17
N ILE A 77 -11.32 4.51 2.11
CA ILE A 77 -9.88 4.41 1.82
C ILE A 77 -9.43 2.96 1.87
N ILE A 78 -8.70 2.55 0.84
CA ILE A 78 -8.05 1.25 0.77
C ILE A 78 -6.59 1.49 0.37
N CYS A 79 -5.69 1.39 1.34
CA CYS A 79 -4.25 1.50 1.11
C CYS A 79 -3.56 0.16 1.37
N THR A 80 -2.43 -0.09 0.73
CA THR A 80 -1.67 -1.34 0.88
C THR A 80 -1.15 -1.59 2.30
N ALA A 81 -0.99 -0.53 3.11
CA ALA A 81 -0.66 -0.67 4.53
C ALA A 81 -1.81 -1.36 5.31
N ARG A 82 -3.06 -0.92 5.11
CA ARG A 82 -4.26 -1.56 5.68
C ARG A 82 -4.41 -2.99 5.18
N VAL A 83 -4.20 -3.22 3.88
CA VAL A 83 -4.30 -4.57 3.29
C VAL A 83 -3.30 -5.53 3.92
N ALA A 84 -2.05 -5.10 4.05
CA ALA A 84 -1.02 -5.88 4.72
C ALA A 84 -1.39 -6.18 6.17
N ALA A 85 -1.89 -5.19 6.91
CA ALA A 85 -2.30 -5.38 8.31
C ALA A 85 -3.45 -6.38 8.48
N CYS A 86 -4.51 -6.26 7.67
CA CYS A 86 -5.62 -7.23 7.66
C CYS A 86 -5.11 -8.65 7.38
N PHE A 87 -4.29 -8.82 6.35
CA PHE A 87 -3.76 -10.13 5.96
C PHE A 87 -2.86 -10.73 7.05
N LEU A 88 -1.94 -9.92 7.61
CA LEU A 88 -0.96 -10.38 8.58
C LEU A 88 -1.61 -10.74 9.91
N ARG A 89 -2.69 -10.07 10.32
CA ARG A 89 -3.46 -10.44 11.51
C ARG A 89 -3.96 -11.89 11.45
N GLU A 90 -4.50 -12.30 10.30
CA GLU A 90 -4.99 -13.67 10.12
C GLU A 90 -3.84 -14.68 9.96
N LYS A 91 -2.72 -14.25 9.37
CA LYS A 91 -1.59 -15.11 9.03
C LYS A 91 -0.62 -15.35 10.20
N ILE A 92 -0.50 -14.38 11.11
CA ILE A 92 0.50 -14.36 12.19
C ILE A 92 -0.24 -14.21 13.52
N SER A 93 -0.52 -15.35 14.15
CA SER A 93 -1.16 -15.41 15.47
C SER A 93 -0.18 -15.27 16.64
N ASP A 94 1.12 -15.53 16.39
CA ASP A 94 2.21 -15.36 17.35
C ASP A 94 3.51 -14.98 16.61
N GLY A 95 4.27 -14.06 17.21
CA GLY A 95 5.54 -13.53 16.70
C GLY A 95 5.45 -12.12 16.10
N GLU A 96 6.59 -11.67 15.57
CA GLU A 96 6.75 -10.29 15.10
C GLU A 96 6.92 -10.19 13.58
N VAL A 97 6.50 -9.06 13.02
CA VAL A 97 6.77 -8.65 11.64
C VAL A 97 7.95 -7.67 11.63
N TYR A 98 9.01 -8.01 10.90
CA TYR A 98 10.06 -7.04 10.59
C TYR A 98 9.62 -6.17 9.41
N VAL A 99 9.53 -4.87 9.62
CA VAL A 99 9.02 -3.92 8.63
C VAL A 99 10.17 -3.07 8.10
N VAL A 100 10.27 -3.04 6.77
CA VAL A 100 11.06 -2.06 6.03
C VAL A 100 10.06 -1.10 5.41
N GLY A 101 9.86 0.07 6.01
CA GLY A 101 8.80 0.97 5.60
C GLY A 101 8.66 2.24 6.42
N GLU A 102 7.65 3.03 6.08
CA GLU A 102 7.26 4.27 6.76
C GLU A 102 6.19 4.06 7.85
N SER A 103 5.98 5.09 8.67
CA SER A 103 5.07 5.08 9.83
C SER A 103 3.62 4.70 9.51
N GLY A 104 3.13 4.99 8.30
CA GLY A 104 1.81 4.56 7.87
C GLY A 104 1.60 3.05 8.01
N ILE A 105 2.61 2.24 7.72
CA ILE A 105 2.55 0.78 7.90
C ILE A 105 2.41 0.42 9.38
N SER A 106 3.22 1.00 10.26
CA SER A 106 3.13 0.71 11.69
C SER A 106 1.79 1.10 12.31
N THR A 107 1.21 2.23 11.89
CA THR A 107 -0.09 2.68 12.38
C THR A 107 -1.17 1.66 12.04
N GLU A 108 -1.16 1.16 10.80
CA GLU A 108 -2.11 0.12 10.36
C GLU A 108 -1.87 -1.21 11.07
N LEU A 109 -0.63 -1.66 11.21
CA LEU A 109 -0.32 -2.89 11.95
C LEU A 109 -0.77 -2.83 13.41
N ASN A 110 -0.56 -1.68 14.08
CA ASN A 110 -1.01 -1.46 15.45
C ASN A 110 -2.55 -1.52 15.58
N GLU A 111 -3.28 -0.95 14.61
CA GLU A 111 -4.74 -0.98 14.60
C GLU A 111 -5.30 -2.40 14.54
N PHE A 112 -4.57 -3.32 13.92
CA PHE A 112 -4.94 -4.75 13.82
C PHE A 112 -4.26 -5.65 14.85
N GLY A 113 -3.53 -5.06 15.82
CA GLY A 113 -2.85 -5.80 16.89
C GLY A 113 -1.66 -6.64 16.41
N VAL A 114 -1.04 -6.30 15.27
CA VAL A 114 0.10 -7.02 14.71
C VAL A 114 1.40 -6.47 15.29
N SER A 115 2.11 -7.31 16.06
CA SER A 115 3.41 -6.94 16.64
C SER A 115 4.48 -6.76 15.55
N HIS A 116 5.23 -5.68 15.62
CA HIS A 116 6.19 -5.32 14.57
C HIS A 116 7.31 -4.39 15.05
N PHE A 117 8.38 -4.31 14.25
CA PHE A 117 9.50 -3.39 14.46
C PHE A 117 10.22 -3.08 13.15
N GLY A 118 11.12 -2.10 13.14
CA GLY A 118 12.00 -1.80 12.00
C GLY A 118 11.71 -0.49 11.25
N ILE A 119 10.62 0.20 11.61
CA ILE A 119 10.32 1.56 11.12
C ILE A 119 11.36 2.57 11.61
N GLY A 120 11.68 3.54 10.76
CA GLY A 120 12.60 4.64 11.08
C GLY A 120 14.06 4.36 10.72
N PRO A 121 14.99 5.25 11.07
CA PRO A 121 16.40 5.11 10.75
C PRO A 121 17.04 3.92 11.48
N ASP A 122 18.04 3.33 10.84
CA ASP A 122 18.86 2.28 11.40
C ASP A 122 20.33 2.74 11.46
N VAL A 123 21.14 2.10 12.30
CA VAL A 123 22.55 2.47 12.44
C VAL A 123 23.27 2.21 11.11
N PRO A 124 24.13 3.13 10.63
CA PRO A 124 24.95 2.89 9.45
C PRO A 124 25.77 1.60 9.56
N VAL A 125 26.07 0.99 8.42
CA VAL A 125 26.92 -0.21 8.37
C VAL A 125 28.38 0.22 8.41
N ASP A 126 29.15 -0.38 9.31
CA ASP A 126 30.61 -0.28 9.31
C ASP A 126 31.16 -1.19 8.21
N SER A 127 31.88 -0.63 7.24
CA SER A 127 32.44 -1.38 6.12
C SER A 127 33.54 -2.36 6.54
N SER A 128 34.21 -2.12 7.68
CA SER A 128 35.26 -3.01 8.20
C SER A 128 34.70 -4.27 8.87
N ASN A 129 33.49 -4.18 9.42
CA ASN A 129 32.74 -5.33 9.93
C ASN A 129 31.23 -5.14 9.70
N PRO A 130 30.72 -5.56 8.52
CA PRO A 130 29.32 -5.37 8.16
C PRO A 130 28.33 -6.04 9.12
N LEU A 131 28.76 -7.06 9.87
CA LEU A 131 27.93 -7.80 10.83
C LEU A 131 27.88 -7.15 12.21
N HIS A 132 28.69 -6.11 12.46
CA HIS A 132 28.76 -5.48 13.78
C HIS A 132 27.42 -4.84 14.19
N GLY A 133 26.91 -5.26 15.36
CA GLY A 133 25.62 -4.80 15.90
C GLY A 133 24.41 -5.30 15.11
N VAL A 134 24.56 -6.37 14.31
CA VAL A 134 23.44 -7.03 13.63
C VAL A 134 22.93 -8.15 14.51
N GLU A 135 21.95 -7.82 15.34
CA GLU A 135 21.26 -8.80 16.17
C GLU A 135 19.89 -9.14 15.57
N LEU A 136 19.63 -10.43 15.42
CA LEU A 136 18.32 -10.93 14.99
C LEU A 136 17.47 -11.18 16.22
N ARG A 137 16.26 -10.61 16.22
CA ARG A 137 15.26 -10.91 17.25
C ARG A 137 14.76 -12.33 17.07
N PRO A 138 14.52 -13.08 18.17
CA PRO A 138 13.83 -14.35 18.07
C PRO A 138 12.36 -14.13 17.65
N ASN A 139 11.73 -15.19 17.12
CA ASN A 139 10.29 -15.22 16.79
C ASN A 139 9.78 -14.23 15.72
N VAL A 140 10.65 -13.78 14.80
CA VAL A 140 10.21 -13.02 13.61
C VAL A 140 9.58 -13.98 12.60
N LYS A 141 8.30 -13.77 12.26
CA LYS A 141 7.55 -14.65 11.35
C LYS A 141 7.43 -14.12 9.94
N ALA A 142 7.59 -12.82 9.75
CA ALA A 142 7.47 -12.20 8.44
C ALA A 142 8.36 -10.98 8.28
N VAL A 143 8.73 -10.71 7.03
CA VAL A 143 9.33 -9.47 6.57
C VAL A 143 8.34 -8.80 5.64
N LEU A 144 7.92 -7.58 5.99
CA LEU A 144 7.05 -6.74 5.16
C LEU A 144 7.86 -5.58 4.58
N VAL A 145 7.97 -5.53 3.26
CA VAL A 145 8.73 -4.51 2.54
C VAL A 145 7.79 -3.52 1.87
N GLY A 146 7.89 -2.25 2.27
CA GLY A 146 7.24 -1.11 1.64
C GLY A 146 8.24 -0.04 1.20
N PHE A 147 7.73 1.12 0.80
CA PHE A 147 8.60 2.30 0.62
C PHE A 147 9.18 2.70 1.97
N ASP A 148 10.50 2.92 2.03
CA ASP A 148 11.24 3.30 3.23
C ASP A 148 12.32 4.32 2.86
N SER A 149 12.17 5.58 3.31
CA SER A 149 13.18 6.62 3.10
C SER A 149 14.48 6.40 3.89
N HIS A 150 14.47 5.48 4.85
CA HIS A 150 15.62 5.06 5.63
C HIS A 150 16.19 3.71 5.17
N PHE A 151 15.78 3.21 4.01
CA PHE A 151 16.32 1.96 3.47
C PHE A 151 17.84 2.03 3.35
N ASN A 152 18.51 1.04 3.94
CA ASN A 152 19.96 0.92 3.92
C ASN A 152 20.37 -0.55 3.91
N TYR A 153 21.68 -0.80 3.78
CA TYR A 153 22.22 -2.15 3.74
C TYR A 153 21.97 -2.95 5.02
N ARG A 154 21.91 -2.30 6.20
CA ARG A 154 21.62 -2.99 7.48
C ARG A 154 20.20 -3.54 7.50
N LYS A 155 19.22 -2.78 7.00
CA LYS A 155 17.84 -3.25 6.86
C LYS A 155 17.73 -4.41 5.86
N LEU A 156 18.40 -4.28 4.71
CA LEU A 156 18.45 -5.35 3.70
C LEU A 156 19.02 -6.64 4.27
N MET A 157 20.15 -6.55 4.97
CA MET A 157 20.82 -7.68 5.60
C MET A 157 19.94 -8.36 6.66
N ARG A 158 19.33 -7.60 7.58
CA ARG A 158 18.44 -8.17 8.61
C ARG A 158 17.22 -8.85 8.01
N GLY A 159 16.51 -8.17 7.10
CA GLY A 159 15.34 -8.77 6.46
C GLY A 159 15.69 -9.99 5.62
N THR A 160 16.82 -9.97 4.90
CA THR A 160 17.30 -11.14 4.15
C THR A 160 17.61 -12.32 5.07
N ALA A 161 18.24 -12.07 6.22
CA ALA A 161 18.50 -13.11 7.21
C ALA A 161 17.20 -13.71 7.77
N TYR A 162 16.20 -12.90 8.11
CA TYR A 162 14.90 -13.41 8.54
C TYR A 162 14.21 -14.25 7.45
N ILE A 163 14.21 -13.77 6.20
CA ILE A 163 13.64 -14.51 5.06
C ILE A 163 14.36 -15.86 4.89
N ASN A 164 15.68 -15.89 4.99
CA ASN A 164 16.47 -17.13 4.89
C ASN A 164 16.19 -18.09 6.06
N ASN A 165 15.93 -17.55 7.26
CA ASN A 165 15.52 -18.32 8.44
C ASN A 165 14.03 -18.77 8.42
N GLY A 166 13.33 -18.57 7.30
CA GLY A 166 11.98 -19.09 7.09
C GLY A 166 10.85 -18.11 7.39
N ALA A 167 11.15 -16.83 7.68
CA ALA A 167 10.12 -15.80 7.75
C ALA A 167 9.44 -15.64 6.37
N TYR A 168 8.12 -15.42 6.38
CA TYR A 168 7.38 -15.09 5.17
C TYR A 168 7.88 -13.77 4.57
N PHE A 169 7.91 -13.69 3.23
CA PHE A 169 8.32 -12.49 2.52
C PHE A 169 7.10 -11.82 1.89
N TYR A 170 6.80 -10.58 2.30
CA TYR A 170 5.69 -9.79 1.81
C TYR A 170 6.14 -8.43 1.30
N ALA A 171 5.39 -7.89 0.34
CA ALA A 171 5.61 -6.54 -0.18
C ALA A 171 4.30 -5.75 -0.25
N THR A 172 4.33 -4.45 0.07
CA THR A 172 3.13 -3.61 -0.01
C THR A 172 2.74 -3.31 -1.46
N ASN A 173 3.70 -3.10 -2.35
CA ASN A 173 3.51 -2.94 -3.81
C ASN A 173 4.86 -3.14 -4.52
N GLU A 174 4.86 -3.06 -5.85
CA GLU A 174 6.07 -3.19 -6.68
C GLU A 174 6.28 -2.02 -7.63
N ASP A 175 5.65 -0.87 -7.35
CA ASP A 175 5.75 0.30 -8.20
C ASP A 175 7.23 0.69 -8.32
N ALA A 176 7.78 0.62 -9.53
CA ALA A 176 9.20 0.81 -9.77
C ALA A 176 9.66 2.25 -9.52
N GLN A 177 8.76 3.21 -9.74
CA GLN A 177 9.05 4.63 -9.73
C GLN A 177 7.93 5.43 -9.07
N LEU A 178 8.32 6.47 -8.35
CA LEU A 178 7.41 7.46 -7.77
C LEU A 178 7.63 8.83 -8.44
N PRO A 179 6.54 9.56 -8.78
CA PRO A 179 6.65 10.88 -9.36
C PRO A 179 7.15 11.90 -8.33
N GLY A 180 8.03 12.81 -8.79
CA GLY A 180 8.68 13.84 -7.96
C GLY A 180 8.75 15.20 -8.65
N GLY A 181 7.78 15.52 -9.52
CA GLY A 181 7.87 16.66 -10.42
C GLY A 181 8.86 16.37 -11.55
N ASN A 182 9.95 17.15 -11.62
CA ASN A 182 11.00 16.97 -12.64
C ASN A 182 11.98 15.83 -12.31
N ILE A 183 11.85 15.22 -11.13
CA ILE A 183 12.69 14.11 -10.67
C ILE A 183 11.81 12.86 -10.55
N VAL A 184 12.32 11.72 -10.98
CA VAL A 184 11.70 10.41 -10.77
C VAL A 184 12.48 9.69 -9.70
N PHE A 185 11.79 9.28 -8.62
CA PHE A 185 12.41 8.58 -7.50
C PHE A 185 12.22 7.06 -7.63
N PRO A 186 13.16 6.25 -7.12
CA PRO A 186 12.93 4.82 -6.94
C PRO A 186 11.70 4.58 -6.07
N GLY A 187 10.79 3.72 -6.54
CA GLY A 187 9.62 3.28 -5.79
C GLY A 187 9.89 2.02 -4.97
N THR A 188 8.83 1.50 -4.32
CA THR A 188 8.91 0.29 -3.49
C THR A 188 9.48 -0.90 -4.25
N GLY A 189 9.17 -1.04 -5.55
CA GLY A 189 9.71 -2.10 -6.39
C GLY A 189 11.23 -2.17 -6.43
N SER A 190 11.92 -1.02 -6.28
CA SER A 190 13.39 -0.98 -6.21
C SER A 190 13.93 -1.63 -4.92
N ILE A 191 13.27 -1.36 -3.79
CA ILE A 191 13.63 -1.94 -2.48
C ILE A 191 13.30 -3.45 -2.49
N VAL A 192 12.11 -3.81 -2.97
CA VAL A 192 11.68 -5.21 -3.10
C VAL A 192 12.64 -6.01 -3.99
N SER A 193 13.12 -5.42 -5.09
CA SER A 193 14.09 -6.06 -5.98
C SER A 193 15.41 -6.36 -5.27
N ALA A 194 15.89 -5.46 -4.40
CA ALA A 194 17.09 -5.71 -3.60
C ALA A 194 16.89 -6.93 -2.68
N PHE A 195 15.73 -7.06 -2.03
CA PHE A 195 15.39 -8.23 -1.21
C PHE A 195 15.25 -9.51 -2.03
N ARG A 196 14.65 -9.47 -3.21
CA ARG A 196 14.57 -10.62 -4.12
C ARG A 196 15.95 -11.15 -4.46
N VAL A 197 16.83 -10.27 -4.91
CA VAL A 197 18.20 -10.63 -5.29
C VAL A 197 18.98 -11.17 -4.09
N ALA A 198 18.88 -10.51 -2.93
CA ALA A 198 19.64 -10.91 -1.75
C ALA A 198 19.14 -12.23 -1.12
N SER A 199 17.84 -12.49 -1.14
CA SER A 199 17.24 -13.69 -0.54
C SER A 199 17.04 -14.85 -1.51
N GLY A 200 17.01 -14.59 -2.82
CA GLY A 200 16.64 -15.57 -3.84
C GLY A 200 15.17 -15.99 -3.78
N LYS A 201 14.30 -15.23 -3.09
CA LYS A 201 12.88 -15.56 -2.88
C LYS A 201 11.97 -14.45 -3.43
N GLU A 202 10.75 -14.85 -3.79
CA GLU A 202 9.70 -13.95 -4.26
C GLU A 202 8.74 -13.57 -3.12
N PRO A 203 8.32 -12.29 -3.02
CA PRO A 203 7.33 -11.87 -2.04
C PRO A 203 5.90 -12.19 -2.50
N VAL A 204 4.99 -12.32 -1.54
CA VAL A 204 3.57 -12.11 -1.82
C VAL A 204 3.29 -10.60 -1.77
N VAL A 205 2.71 -10.06 -2.84
CA VAL A 205 2.53 -8.62 -3.03
C VAL A 205 1.07 -8.23 -2.77
N PHE A 206 0.87 -7.20 -1.95
CA PHE A 206 -0.48 -6.75 -1.56
C PHE A 206 -1.09 -5.70 -2.47
N GLY A 207 -0.27 -4.92 -3.17
CA GLY A 207 -0.72 -3.83 -4.03
C GLY A 207 -1.41 -4.30 -5.30
N LYS A 208 -2.16 -3.41 -5.92
CA LYS A 208 -2.73 -3.63 -7.25
C LYS A 208 -1.60 -3.92 -8.26
N PRO A 209 -1.80 -4.80 -9.27
CA PRO A 209 -3.04 -5.51 -9.60
C PRO A 209 -3.20 -6.86 -8.86
N HIS A 210 -2.47 -7.10 -7.78
CA HIS A 210 -2.41 -8.43 -7.17
C HIS A 210 -3.69 -8.81 -6.40
N LYS A 211 -3.97 -10.11 -6.40
CA LYS A 211 -5.17 -10.73 -5.80
C LYS A 211 -5.44 -10.32 -4.34
N PRO A 212 -4.45 -10.16 -3.44
CA PRO A 212 -4.76 -9.81 -2.04
C PRO A 212 -5.52 -8.49 -1.86
N MET A 213 -5.26 -7.47 -2.70
CA MET A 213 -6.04 -6.24 -2.71
C MET A 213 -7.51 -6.53 -3.08
N PHE A 214 -7.70 -7.35 -4.12
CA PHE A 214 -9.02 -7.71 -4.62
C PHE A 214 -9.82 -8.57 -3.63
N ASP A 215 -9.17 -9.50 -2.94
CA ASP A 215 -9.82 -10.33 -1.93
C ASP A 215 -10.33 -9.47 -0.77
N LEU A 216 -9.52 -8.51 -0.32
CA LEU A 216 -9.92 -7.56 0.70
C LEU A 216 -11.08 -6.67 0.24
N LEU A 217 -11.03 -6.18 -1.00
CA LEU A 217 -12.13 -5.45 -1.61
C LEU A 217 -13.43 -6.27 -1.60
N CYS A 218 -13.38 -7.55 -2.02
CA CYS A 218 -14.56 -8.41 -2.03
C CYS A 218 -15.09 -8.70 -0.63
N GLN A 219 -14.20 -8.96 0.33
CA GLN A 219 -14.57 -9.35 1.69
C GLN A 219 -15.13 -8.18 2.52
N TYR A 220 -14.54 -6.99 2.40
CA TYR A 220 -14.87 -5.86 3.28
C TYR A 220 -15.73 -4.78 2.62
N CYS A 221 -15.79 -4.74 1.29
CA CYS A 221 -16.57 -3.75 0.56
C CYS A 221 -17.82 -4.32 -0.11
N GLU A 222 -18.13 -5.61 0.09
CA GLU A 222 -19.30 -6.31 -0.48
C GLU A 222 -19.48 -6.02 -1.99
N LEU A 223 -18.37 -6.05 -2.74
CA LEU A 223 -18.40 -5.68 -4.15
C LEU A 223 -19.10 -6.74 -5.00
N ASP A 224 -19.99 -6.28 -5.87
CA ASP A 224 -20.45 -7.03 -7.04
C ASP A 224 -19.58 -6.64 -8.24
N PRO A 225 -18.68 -7.52 -8.72
CA PRO A 225 -17.80 -7.21 -9.85
C PRO A 225 -18.57 -6.82 -11.12
N SER A 226 -19.79 -7.35 -11.32
CA SER A 226 -20.61 -7.04 -12.50
C SER A 226 -21.16 -5.61 -12.51
N LYS A 227 -21.14 -4.94 -11.34
CA LYS A 227 -21.61 -3.56 -11.13
C LYS A 227 -20.52 -2.66 -10.56
N THR A 228 -19.26 -3.08 -10.65
CA THR A 228 -18.12 -2.31 -10.15
C THR A 228 -17.25 -1.88 -11.32
N VAL A 229 -16.78 -0.64 -11.29
CA VAL A 229 -15.79 -0.13 -12.25
C VAL A 229 -14.57 0.37 -11.51
N MET A 230 -13.38 0.07 -12.04
CA MET A 230 -12.13 0.65 -11.58
C MET A 230 -11.63 1.70 -12.57
N VAL A 231 -11.25 2.87 -12.05
CA VAL A 231 -10.72 4.00 -12.79
C VAL A 231 -9.30 4.27 -12.31
N GLY A 232 -8.33 4.20 -13.23
CA GLY A 232 -6.92 4.46 -12.94
C GLY A 232 -6.21 5.11 -14.13
N ASP A 233 -4.99 5.57 -13.93
CA ASP A 233 -4.13 6.18 -14.94
C ASP A 233 -3.10 5.21 -15.56
N LYS A 234 -2.70 4.15 -14.84
CA LYS A 234 -1.70 3.15 -15.27
C LYS A 234 -2.28 1.77 -15.54
N TYR A 235 -2.30 1.33 -16.80
CA TYR A 235 -2.78 0.00 -17.22
C TYR A 235 -2.18 -1.16 -16.39
N VAL A 236 -0.88 -1.13 -16.10
CA VAL A 236 -0.16 -2.19 -15.37
C VAL A 236 -0.71 -2.42 -13.95
N THR A 237 -1.39 -1.41 -13.37
CA THR A 237 -1.85 -1.42 -11.98
C THR A 237 -3.37 -1.57 -11.86
N ILE A 238 -4.13 -1.57 -12.97
CA ILE A 238 -5.61 -1.46 -12.94
C ILE A 238 -6.34 -2.74 -13.33
N MET A 239 -5.68 -3.70 -13.97
CA MET A 239 -6.37 -4.92 -14.40
C MET A 239 -6.78 -5.77 -13.19
N LEU A 240 -8.07 -5.69 -12.85
CA LEU A 240 -8.83 -6.60 -12.01
C LEU A 240 -9.72 -7.47 -12.90
#